data_AF-A0A949JNY2-F1
#
_entry.id   AF-A0A949JNY2-F1
#
_cell.length_a   1.000
_cell.length_b   1.000
_cell.length_c   1.000
_cell.angle_alpha   90.00
_cell.angle_beta   90.00
_cell.angle_gamma   90.00
#
_symmetry.space_group_name_H-M   'P 1'
#
loop_
_entity.id
_entity.type
_entity.pdbx_description
1 polymer ?
#
loop_
_entity_poly.entity_id
_entity_poly.type
_entity_poly.pdbx_seq_one_letter_code
_entity_poly.pdbx_strand_id
1 'polypeptide(L)'
;MTNKTKAQLTTELDELREQLNKQTQAAAAGFMSAQVGTKMVPIKNYGGTVVSVVFDVLGTERAVLLEPDGLKSVGSIPLDRWMDLERGSKLVELGYIARTDVPTDNPNVIEDIDRFIAELPEDQVVERVTQIANANVLYKLNDPLGIRDDLSGKEMLLLSTVRDRIFELTEVRVVSRDPMGD
;
A
#
# COMPACT_ATOMS: atom_id res chain seq x y z
N MET A 1 33.94 57.17 10.82
CA MET A 1 33.92 55.72 10.53
C MET A 1 34.69 55.04 11.65
N THR A 2 34.00 54.41 12.59
CA THR A 2 34.64 53.78 13.76
C THR A 2 35.01 52.36 13.38
N ASN A 3 36.31 52.08 13.22
CA ASN A 3 36.82 50.73 13.03
C ASN A 3 36.59 49.93 14.32
N LYS A 4 35.59 49.04 14.32
CA LYS A 4 35.39 48.08 15.43
C LYS A 4 36.63 47.21 15.56
N THR A 5 37.13 47.00 16.78
CA THR A 5 38.32 46.17 17.01
C THR A 5 37.97 44.68 16.83
N LYS A 6 38.96 43.87 16.45
CA LYS A 6 38.79 42.42 16.19
C LYS A 6 38.12 41.67 17.34
N ALA A 7 38.36 42.09 18.58
CA ALA A 7 37.74 41.53 19.77
C ALA A 7 36.23 41.83 19.87
N GLN A 8 35.81 43.05 19.48
CA GLN A 8 34.40 43.44 19.45
C GLN A 8 33.63 42.68 18.36
N LEU A 9 34.28 42.42 17.22
CA LEU A 9 33.69 41.62 16.14
C LEU A 9 33.50 40.15 16.53
N THR A 10 34.41 39.56 17.31
CA THR A 10 34.24 38.18 17.81
C THR A 10 33.10 38.05 18.81
N THR A 11 32.94 39.01 19.72
CA THR A 11 31.83 39.00 20.70
C THR A 11 30.48 39.19 20.00
N GLU A 12 30.38 40.13 19.05
CA GLU A 12 29.14 40.29 18.26
C GLU A 12 28.80 39.04 17.45
N LEU A 13 29.80 38.30 16.97
CA LEU A 13 29.59 37.10 16.17
C LEU A 13 29.12 35.91 17.02
N ASP A 14 29.64 35.77 18.24
CA ASP A 14 29.19 34.74 19.18
C ASP A 14 27.78 35.05 19.71
N GLU A 15 27.46 36.32 20.00
CA GLU A 15 26.12 36.76 20.35
C GLU A 15 25.11 36.53 19.22
N LEU A 16 25.49 36.82 17.97
CA LEU A 16 24.67 36.54 16.79
C LEU A 16 24.46 35.04 16.58
N ARG A 17 25.49 34.21 16.83
CA ARG A 17 25.36 32.74 16.77
C ARG A 17 24.45 32.21 17.87
N GLU A 18 24.55 32.73 19.08
CA GLU A 18 23.70 32.30 20.19
C GLU A 18 22.25 32.75 19.99
N GLN A 19 22.02 33.96 19.47
CA GLN A 19 20.70 34.44 19.06
C GLN A 19 20.14 33.62 17.89
N LEU A 20 20.96 33.30 16.89
CA LEU A 20 20.56 32.42 15.79
C LEU A 20 20.19 31.04 16.33
N ASN A 21 20.99 30.47 17.23
CA ASN A 21 20.72 29.15 17.80
C ASN A 21 19.45 29.16 18.66
N LYS A 22 19.23 30.22 19.45
CA LYS A 22 17.98 30.44 20.20
C LYS A 22 16.77 30.62 19.27
N GLN A 23 16.90 31.36 18.17
CA GLN A 23 15.84 31.47 17.15
C GLN A 23 15.60 30.14 16.42
N THR A 24 16.65 29.37 16.13
CA THR A 24 16.55 28.07 15.45
C THR A 24 15.88 27.05 16.37
N GLN A 25 16.19 27.07 17.67
CA GLN A 25 15.55 26.22 18.68
C GLN A 25 14.11 26.66 18.97
N ALA A 26 13.83 27.96 19.02
CA ALA A 26 12.46 28.48 19.16
C ALA A 26 11.61 28.20 17.91
N ALA A 27 12.21 28.28 16.71
CA ALA A 27 11.58 27.84 15.47
C ALA A 27 11.36 26.32 15.48
N ALA A 28 12.31 25.51 15.94
CA ALA A 28 12.14 24.06 16.08
C ALA A 28 11.04 23.69 17.10
N ALA A 29 10.95 24.39 18.22
CA ALA A 29 9.90 24.20 19.23
C ALA A 29 8.52 24.73 18.78
N GLY A 30 8.48 25.81 18.00
CA GLY A 30 7.27 26.31 17.34
C GLY A 30 6.81 25.40 16.19
N PHE A 31 7.74 24.81 15.44
CA PHE A 31 7.46 23.81 14.39
C PHE A 31 6.97 22.48 14.97
N MET A 32 7.45 22.05 16.14
CA MET A 32 6.96 20.84 16.80
C MET A 32 5.67 21.03 17.60
N SER A 33 5.29 22.26 17.97
CA SER A 33 4.01 22.54 18.63
C SER A 33 2.89 22.97 17.66
N ALA A 34 3.22 23.39 16.44
CA ALA A 34 2.27 23.52 15.32
C ALA A 34 2.07 22.21 14.53
N GLN A 35 2.78 21.13 14.90
CA GLN A 35 2.68 19.77 14.35
C GLN A 35 1.41 19.02 14.80
N VAL A 36 0.23 19.58 14.53
CA VAL A 36 -0.89 18.72 14.12
C VAL A 36 -0.62 18.34 12.66
N GLY A 37 0.51 17.65 12.46
CA GLY A 37 1.07 17.30 11.17
C GLY A 37 0.25 16.18 10.56
N THR A 38 -0.01 16.26 9.26
CA THR A 38 -0.86 15.34 8.51
C THR A 38 -0.54 13.89 8.87
N LYS A 39 -1.50 13.21 9.50
CA LYS A 39 -1.33 11.82 9.93
C LYS A 39 -0.95 10.98 8.71
N MET A 40 0.23 10.37 8.74
CA MET A 40 0.65 9.45 7.69
C MET A 40 0.02 8.07 7.94
N VAL A 41 -0.50 7.44 6.89
CA VAL A 41 -1.06 6.08 6.95
C VAL A 41 -0.24 5.14 6.06
N PRO A 42 0.04 3.91 6.53
CA PRO A 42 0.73 2.93 5.72
C PRO A 42 -0.21 2.35 4.68
N ILE A 43 0.28 2.22 3.45
CA ILE A 43 -0.42 1.58 2.34
C ILE A 43 0.47 0.49 1.75
N LYS A 44 -0.14 -0.58 1.26
CA LYS A 44 0.54 -1.68 0.57
C LYS A 44 -0.03 -1.88 -0.82
N ASN A 45 0.83 -2.27 -1.75
CA ASN A 45 0.45 -2.73 -3.08
C ASN A 45 0.11 -4.23 -3.04
N TYR A 46 -1.09 -4.56 -3.48
CA TYR A 46 -1.58 -5.93 -3.61
C TYR A 46 -1.71 -6.34 -5.09
N GLY A 47 -1.59 -5.38 -6.00
CA GLY A 47 -1.63 -5.60 -7.45
C GLY A 47 -0.37 -6.26 -8.01
N GLY A 48 -0.43 -6.63 -9.29
CA GLY A 48 0.71 -7.22 -10.03
C GLY A 48 1.58 -6.20 -10.78
N THR A 49 1.45 -4.90 -10.48
CA THR A 49 2.17 -3.82 -11.18
C THR A 49 2.62 -2.74 -10.22
N VAL A 50 3.55 -1.88 -10.65
CA VAL A 50 4.04 -0.75 -9.86
C VAL A 50 2.95 0.31 -9.75
N VAL A 51 2.68 0.77 -8.53
CA VAL A 51 1.73 1.86 -8.26
C VAL A 51 2.49 3.09 -7.80
N SER A 52 2.22 4.24 -8.42
CA SER A 52 2.75 5.54 -7.98
C SER A 52 1.63 6.39 -7.41
N VAL A 53 1.81 6.87 -6.17
CA VAL A 53 0.89 7.81 -5.53
C VAL A 53 1.61 9.14 -5.34
N VAL A 54 1.18 10.15 -6.10
CA VAL A 54 1.66 11.53 -5.98
C VAL A 54 0.77 12.31 -5.01
N PHE A 55 1.40 13.12 -4.15
CA PHE A 55 0.74 13.97 -3.16
C PHE A 55 1.61 15.17 -2.76
N ASP A 56 0.98 16.22 -2.24
CA ASP A 56 1.67 17.39 -1.71
C ASP A 56 1.91 17.25 -0.21
N VAL A 57 3.09 17.68 0.25
CA VAL A 57 3.38 17.89 1.66
C VAL A 57 3.99 19.28 1.83
N LEU A 58 3.24 20.18 2.48
CA LEU A 58 3.68 21.54 2.78
C LEU A 58 4.13 22.32 1.53
N GLY A 59 3.41 22.17 0.42
CA GLY A 59 3.72 22.80 -0.87
C GLY A 59 4.86 22.13 -1.64
N THR A 60 5.29 20.94 -1.23
CA THR A 60 6.28 20.12 -1.95
C THR A 60 5.62 18.85 -2.47
N GLU A 61 5.64 18.67 -3.78
CA GLU A 61 5.19 17.42 -4.41
C GLU A 61 6.11 16.27 -4.04
N ARG A 62 5.50 15.15 -3.65
CA ARG A 62 6.15 13.88 -3.33
C ARG A 62 5.44 12.76 -4.05
N ALA A 63 6.19 11.70 -4.33
CA ALA A 63 5.64 10.47 -4.87
C ALA A 63 6.09 9.28 -4.01
N VAL A 64 5.15 8.41 -3.70
CA VAL A 64 5.42 7.07 -3.16
C VAL A 64 5.28 6.08 -4.29
N LEU A 65 6.35 5.30 -4.52
CA LEU A 65 6.38 4.22 -5.49
C LEU A 65 6.25 2.90 -4.74
N LEU A 66 5.22 2.14 -5.07
CA LEU A 66 4.94 0.83 -4.49
C LEU A 66 5.20 -0.25 -5.53
N GLU A 67 6.19 -1.09 -5.27
CA GLU A 67 6.49 -2.26 -6.11
C GLU A 67 5.51 -3.41 -5.78
N PRO A 68 5.22 -4.33 -6.71
CA PRO A 68 4.29 -5.44 -6.44
C PRO A 68 4.80 -6.40 -5.35
N ASP A 69 6.12 -6.51 -5.21
CA ASP A 69 6.78 -7.43 -4.28
C ASP A 69 7.90 -6.74 -3.48
N GLY A 70 8.29 -7.35 -2.35
CA GLY A 70 9.43 -6.92 -1.55
C GLY A 70 9.16 -5.72 -0.61
N LEU A 71 10.23 -5.15 -0.04
CA LEU A 71 10.14 -4.08 0.97
C LEU A 71 9.48 -2.80 0.47
N LYS A 72 9.58 -2.53 -0.84
CA LYS A 72 8.93 -1.38 -1.47
C LYS A 72 7.46 -1.63 -1.80
N SER A 73 6.89 -2.78 -1.45
CA SER A 73 5.44 -2.99 -1.55
C SER A 73 4.65 -2.18 -0.54
N VAL A 74 5.30 -1.66 0.51
CA VAL A 74 4.69 -0.83 1.55
C VAL A 74 5.27 0.59 1.49
N GLY A 75 4.41 1.59 1.64
CA GLY A 75 4.78 2.99 1.75
C GLY A 75 3.82 3.74 2.68
N SER A 76 4.02 5.05 2.82
CA SER A 76 3.17 5.88 3.68
C SER A 76 2.75 7.15 2.96
N ILE A 77 1.45 7.45 3.00
CA ILE A 77 0.88 8.66 2.42
C ILE A 77 0.09 9.45 3.48
N PRO A 78 -0.15 10.74 3.26
CA PRO A 78 -1.04 11.53 4.10
C PRO A 78 -2.47 10.96 4.18
N LEU A 79 -3.13 11.03 5.35
CA LEU A 79 -4.48 10.49 5.57
C LEU A 79 -5.54 11.16 4.70
N ASP A 80 -5.46 12.48 4.52
CA ASP A 80 -6.29 13.24 3.57
C ASP A 80 -6.14 12.71 2.15
N ARG A 81 -4.91 12.44 1.72
CA ARG A 81 -4.67 11.81 0.41
C ARG A 81 -5.28 10.41 0.33
N TRP A 82 -5.19 9.61 1.39
CA TRP A 82 -5.86 8.31 1.43
C TRP A 82 -7.37 8.45 1.29
N MET A 83 -8.01 9.35 2.04
CA MET A 83 -9.46 9.57 1.97
C MET A 83 -9.92 9.97 0.56
N ASP A 84 -9.12 10.75 -0.17
CA ASP A 84 -9.43 11.10 -1.56
C ASP A 84 -9.33 9.90 -2.50
N LEU A 85 -8.31 9.05 -2.31
CA LEU A 85 -8.17 7.82 -3.09
C LEU A 85 -9.30 6.83 -2.79
N GLU A 86 -9.66 6.65 -1.54
CA GLU A 86 -10.72 5.73 -1.09
C GLU A 86 -12.09 6.11 -1.66
N ARG A 87 -12.35 7.41 -1.86
CA ARG A 87 -13.63 7.90 -2.40
C ARG A 87 -13.80 7.74 -3.91
N GLY A 88 -12.72 7.64 -4.68
CA GLY A 88 -12.84 7.78 -6.13
C GLY A 88 -11.77 7.12 -6.99
N SER A 89 -10.80 6.42 -6.39
CA SER A 89 -9.74 5.76 -7.14
C SER A 89 -10.05 4.31 -7.42
N LYS A 90 -9.99 3.92 -8.69
CA LYS A 90 -10.00 2.51 -9.10
C LYS A 90 -8.86 1.69 -8.49
N LEU A 91 -7.76 2.34 -8.07
CA LEU A 91 -6.67 1.65 -7.38
C LEU A 91 -7.12 1.10 -6.03
N VAL A 92 -7.96 1.83 -5.30
CA VAL A 92 -8.52 1.35 -4.03
C VAL A 92 -9.69 0.43 -4.29
N GLU A 93 -10.62 0.82 -5.16
CA GLU A 93 -11.82 0.03 -5.51
C GLU A 93 -11.46 -1.40 -5.95
N LEU A 94 -10.52 -1.53 -6.90
CA LEU A 94 -10.07 -2.82 -7.42
C LEU A 94 -8.98 -3.46 -6.54
N GLY A 95 -8.70 -2.94 -5.36
CA GLY A 95 -7.77 -3.55 -4.40
C GLY A 95 -6.31 -3.60 -4.87
N TYR A 96 -5.88 -2.70 -5.76
CA TYR A 96 -4.45 -2.56 -6.09
C TYR A 96 -3.67 -2.01 -4.90
N ILE A 97 -4.28 -1.11 -4.11
CA ILE A 97 -3.71 -0.59 -2.87
C ILE A 97 -4.73 -0.65 -1.73
N ALA A 98 -4.25 -0.95 -0.52
CA ALA A 98 -5.04 -0.87 0.70
C ALA A 98 -4.17 -0.40 1.88
N ARG A 99 -4.82 0.10 2.92
CA ARG A 99 -4.15 0.38 4.20
C ARG A 99 -3.83 -0.91 4.93
N THR A 100 -2.73 -0.90 5.67
CA THR A 100 -2.29 -2.07 6.46
C THR A 100 -2.46 -1.86 7.97
N ASP A 101 -2.80 -0.65 8.41
CA ASP A 101 -3.03 -0.33 9.83
C ASP A 101 -4.48 -0.54 10.28
N VAL A 102 -5.37 -0.90 9.34
CA VAL A 102 -6.77 -1.24 9.59
C VAL A 102 -7.16 -2.46 8.78
N PRO A 103 -8.06 -3.33 9.28
CA PRO A 103 -8.63 -4.40 8.47
C PRO A 103 -9.33 -3.83 7.23
N THR A 104 -9.12 -4.48 6.08
CA THR A 104 -9.80 -4.16 4.82
C THR A 104 -11.00 -5.07 4.62
N ASP A 105 -12.14 -4.50 4.26
CA ASP A 105 -13.36 -5.22 3.85
C ASP A 105 -13.45 -5.40 2.33
N ASN A 106 -12.54 -4.79 1.57
CA ASN A 106 -12.51 -4.90 0.11
C ASN A 106 -12.26 -6.35 -0.32
N PRO A 107 -13.21 -7.00 -1.04
CA PRO A 107 -13.04 -8.39 -1.50
C PRO A 107 -11.88 -8.56 -2.49
N ASN A 108 -11.43 -7.48 -3.13
CA ASN A 108 -10.27 -7.47 -4.02
C ASN A 108 -8.92 -7.46 -3.28
N VAL A 109 -8.91 -7.54 -1.95
CA VAL A 109 -7.68 -7.56 -1.17
C VAL A 109 -7.66 -8.81 -0.30
N ILE A 110 -6.70 -9.69 -0.58
CA ILE A 110 -6.42 -10.89 0.21
C ILE A 110 -5.00 -10.76 0.75
N GLU A 111 -4.89 -10.54 2.06
CA GLU A 111 -3.60 -10.31 2.72
C GLU A 111 -2.76 -11.57 2.84
N ASP A 112 -3.44 -12.69 3.08
CA ASP A 112 -2.85 -14.01 3.27
C ASP A 112 -3.73 -15.03 2.55
N ILE A 113 -3.18 -15.60 1.47
CA ILE A 113 -3.88 -16.55 0.59
C ILE A 113 -4.13 -17.87 1.32
N ASP A 114 -3.14 -18.37 2.05
CA ASP A 114 -3.23 -19.66 2.74
C ASP A 114 -4.28 -19.58 3.84
N ARG A 115 -4.27 -18.50 4.62
CA ARG A 115 -5.28 -18.24 5.64
C ARG A 115 -6.66 -18.05 5.04
N PHE A 116 -6.78 -17.34 3.91
CA PHE A 116 -8.05 -17.18 3.20
C PHE A 116 -8.62 -18.54 2.78
N ILE A 117 -7.82 -19.42 2.18
CA ILE A 117 -8.25 -20.76 1.77
C ILE A 117 -8.65 -21.60 3.00
N ALA A 118 -7.87 -21.54 4.07
CA ALA A 118 -8.10 -22.31 5.28
C ALA A 118 -9.40 -21.91 6.00
N GLU A 119 -9.62 -20.60 6.19
CA GLU A 119 -10.73 -20.04 6.97
C GLU A 119 -12.03 -19.90 6.17
N LEU A 120 -11.98 -19.90 4.83
CA LEU A 120 -13.17 -19.78 3.98
C LEU A 120 -14.07 -21.02 4.13
N PRO A 121 -15.34 -20.85 4.59
CA PRO A 121 -16.33 -21.93 4.61
C PRO A 121 -16.71 -22.37 3.20
N GLU A 122 -16.94 -23.67 3.02
CA GLU A 122 -17.26 -24.25 1.69
C GLU A 122 -18.54 -23.66 1.08
N ASP A 123 -19.56 -23.41 1.90
CA ASP A 123 -20.84 -22.81 1.49
C ASP A 123 -20.73 -21.34 1.06
N GLN A 124 -19.64 -20.66 1.43
CA GLN A 124 -19.37 -19.26 1.07
C GLN A 124 -18.41 -19.10 -0.10
N VAL A 125 -17.83 -20.18 -0.62
CA VAL A 125 -16.82 -20.12 -1.70
C VAL A 125 -17.32 -19.34 -2.90
N VAL A 126 -18.52 -19.68 -3.40
CA VAL A 126 -19.09 -19.06 -4.61
C VAL A 126 -19.37 -17.58 -4.37
N GLU A 127 -20.01 -17.24 -3.25
CA GLU A 127 -20.33 -15.85 -2.90
C GLU A 127 -19.06 -15.00 -2.78
N ARG A 128 -18.04 -15.49 -2.07
CA ARG A 128 -16.82 -14.72 -1.82
C ARG A 128 -15.98 -14.52 -3.07
N VAL A 129 -15.85 -15.55 -3.91
CA VAL A 129 -15.06 -15.47 -5.15
C VAL A 129 -15.75 -14.58 -6.19
N THR A 130 -17.07 -14.63 -6.32
CA THR A 130 -17.80 -13.79 -7.30
C THR A 130 -17.74 -12.29 -6.99
N GLN A 131 -17.54 -11.93 -5.72
CA GLN A 131 -17.31 -10.53 -5.30
C GLN A 131 -15.94 -9.98 -5.72
N ILE A 132 -14.98 -10.85 -6.08
CA ILE A 132 -13.65 -10.43 -6.54
C ILE A 132 -13.75 -9.99 -8.01
N ALA A 133 -13.34 -8.76 -8.28
CA ALA A 133 -13.28 -8.13 -9.60
C ALA A 133 -11.84 -7.95 -10.10
N ASN A 134 -10.83 -8.06 -9.23
CA ASN A 134 -9.42 -7.99 -9.61
C ASN A 134 -8.88 -9.35 -10.04
N ALA A 135 -8.68 -9.52 -11.36
CA ALA A 135 -8.16 -10.76 -11.93
C ALA A 135 -6.79 -11.18 -11.35
N ASN A 136 -5.92 -10.24 -10.96
CA ASN A 136 -4.62 -10.59 -10.39
C ASN A 136 -4.74 -11.32 -9.04
N VAL A 137 -5.73 -10.94 -8.22
CA VAL A 137 -6.01 -11.61 -6.94
C VAL A 137 -6.50 -13.02 -7.20
N LEU A 138 -7.37 -13.20 -8.21
CA LEU A 138 -7.83 -14.51 -8.63
C LEU A 138 -6.70 -15.39 -9.17
N TYR A 139 -5.77 -14.84 -9.97
CA TYR A 139 -4.60 -15.58 -10.42
C TYR A 139 -3.73 -16.03 -9.23
N LYS A 140 -3.49 -15.15 -8.25
CA LYS A 140 -2.76 -15.48 -7.03
C LYS A 140 -3.45 -16.58 -6.21
N LEU A 141 -4.79 -16.64 -6.18
CA LEU A 141 -5.54 -17.74 -5.56
C LEU A 141 -5.44 -19.04 -6.37
N ASN A 142 -5.46 -18.95 -7.71
CA ASN A 142 -5.40 -20.11 -8.58
C ASN A 142 -4.03 -20.83 -8.51
N ASP A 143 -2.93 -20.09 -8.42
CA ASP A 143 -1.57 -20.65 -8.49
C ASP A 143 -1.29 -21.76 -7.45
N PRO A 144 -1.45 -21.55 -6.13
CA PRO A 144 -1.17 -22.59 -5.14
C PRO A 144 -2.16 -23.77 -5.24
N LEU A 145 -3.40 -23.53 -5.67
CA LEU A 145 -4.41 -24.58 -5.84
C LEU A 145 -4.17 -25.40 -7.11
N GLY A 146 -3.69 -24.78 -8.18
CA GLY A 146 -3.52 -25.41 -9.49
C GLY A 146 -2.31 -26.35 -9.61
N ILE A 147 -1.39 -26.32 -8.64
CA ILE A 147 -0.15 -27.12 -8.64
C ILE A 147 -0.23 -28.32 -7.68
N ARG A 148 -1.23 -28.36 -6.80
CA ARG A 148 -1.38 -29.43 -5.80
C ARG A 148 -2.18 -30.60 -6.36
N ASP A 149 -1.65 -31.80 -6.16
CA ASP A 149 -2.29 -33.05 -6.60
C ASP A 149 -3.34 -33.55 -5.58
N ASP A 150 -3.31 -33.04 -4.34
CA ASP A 150 -4.07 -33.53 -3.19
C ASP A 150 -5.18 -32.59 -2.72
N LEU A 151 -5.94 -32.01 -3.66
CA LEU A 151 -7.00 -31.06 -3.32
C LEU A 151 -8.20 -31.73 -2.61
N SER A 152 -8.63 -31.11 -1.52
CA SER A 152 -9.91 -31.42 -0.88
C SER A 152 -11.11 -31.02 -1.75
N GLY A 153 -12.31 -31.52 -1.43
CA GLY A 153 -13.56 -31.12 -2.11
C GLY A 153 -13.78 -29.60 -2.14
N LYS A 154 -13.56 -28.94 -1.00
CA LYS A 154 -13.60 -27.47 -0.87
C LYS A 154 -12.58 -26.79 -1.79
N GLU A 155 -11.35 -27.27 -1.81
CA GLU A 155 -10.29 -26.67 -2.65
C GLU A 155 -10.54 -26.88 -4.15
N MET A 156 -11.11 -28.01 -4.56
CA MET A 156 -11.56 -28.22 -5.94
C MET A 156 -12.70 -27.28 -6.33
N LEU A 157 -13.68 -27.08 -5.43
CA LEU A 157 -14.76 -26.11 -5.63
C LEU A 157 -14.21 -24.69 -5.76
N LEU A 158 -13.29 -24.30 -4.87
CA LEU A 158 -12.61 -23.01 -4.91
C LEU A 158 -11.84 -22.82 -6.21
N LEU A 159 -11.03 -23.80 -6.62
CA LEU A 159 -10.27 -23.76 -7.86
C LEU A 159 -11.17 -23.59 -9.09
N SER A 160 -12.26 -24.37 -9.18
CA SER A 160 -13.22 -24.23 -10.28
C SER A 160 -13.85 -22.85 -10.32
N THR A 161 -14.35 -22.38 -9.17
CA THR A 161 -15.02 -21.08 -9.04
C THR A 161 -14.07 -19.93 -9.40
N VAL A 162 -12.82 -20.00 -8.95
CA VAL A 162 -11.79 -18.99 -9.28
C VAL A 162 -11.51 -18.98 -10.78
N ARG A 163 -11.35 -20.13 -11.43
CA ARG A 163 -11.08 -20.21 -12.88
C ARG A 163 -12.25 -19.70 -13.71
N ASP A 164 -13.48 -20.05 -13.34
CA ASP A 164 -14.68 -19.53 -13.99
C ASP A 164 -14.76 -18.02 -13.85
N ARG A 165 -14.48 -17.48 -12.65
CA ARG A 165 -14.46 -16.04 -12.41
C ARG A 165 -13.37 -15.31 -13.20
N ILE A 166 -12.18 -15.90 -13.34
CA ILE A 166 -11.12 -15.35 -14.20
C ILE A 166 -11.60 -15.28 -15.64
N PHE A 167 -12.24 -16.35 -16.14
CA PHE A 167 -12.77 -16.37 -17.50
C PHE A 167 -13.86 -15.32 -17.69
N GLU A 168 -14.77 -15.14 -16.74
CA GLU A 168 -15.79 -14.09 -16.79
C GLU A 168 -15.20 -12.68 -16.90
N LEU A 169 -14.10 -12.41 -16.18
CA LEU A 169 -13.50 -11.07 -16.13
C LEU A 169 -12.53 -10.80 -17.28
N THR A 170 -11.92 -11.83 -17.87
CA THR A 170 -10.81 -11.70 -18.81
C THR A 170 -11.05 -12.34 -20.18
N GLU A 171 -12.08 -13.19 -20.30
CA GLU A 171 -12.33 -14.07 -21.45
C GLU A 171 -11.19 -15.08 -21.73
N VAL A 172 -10.24 -15.24 -20.80
CA VAL A 172 -9.11 -16.16 -20.91
C VAL A 172 -9.38 -17.42 -20.09
N ARG A 173 -9.24 -18.59 -20.72
CA ARG A 173 -9.33 -19.87 -20.02
C ARG A 173 -8.01 -20.19 -19.33
N VAL A 174 -8.07 -20.40 -18.02
CA VAL A 174 -6.95 -20.92 -17.23
C VAL A 174 -7.03 -22.43 -17.21
N VAL A 175 -6.06 -23.09 -17.85
CA VAL A 175 -5.92 -24.56 -17.84
C VAL A 175 -4.78 -24.95 -16.90
N SER A 176 -4.98 -26.01 -16.13
CA SER A 176 -3.88 -26.64 -15.39
C SER A 176 -2.85 -27.16 -16.40
N ARG A 177 -1.55 -26.93 -16.14
CA ARG A 177 -0.51 -27.69 -16.84
C ARG A 177 -0.72 -29.15 -16.51
N ASP A 178 -0.86 -29.98 -17.54
CA ASP A 178 -0.74 -31.42 -17.38
C ASP A 178 0.68 -31.69 -16.84
N PRO A 179 0.88 -32.34 -15.68
CA PRO A 179 2.21 -32.78 -15.26
C PRO A 179 2.78 -33.84 -16.22
N MET A 180 1.97 -34.33 -17.17
CA MET A 180 2.35 -35.27 -18.22
C MET A 180 2.29 -34.67 -19.64
N GLY A 181 2.73 -33.43 -19.82
CA GLY A 181 3.01 -32.92 -21.17
C GLY A 181 4.34 -33.44 -21.71
N ASP A 182 4.26 -34.45 -22.59
CA ASP A 182 5.29 -35.03 -23.50
C ASP A 182 6.74 -35.25 -23.01
#